data_AF-A0A812GN55-F1
#
_entry.id   AF-A0A812GN55-F1
#
_cell.length_a   1.000
_cell.length_b   1.000
_cell.length_c   1.000
_cell.angle_alpha   90.00
_cell.angle_beta   90.00
_cell.angle_gamma   90.00
#
_symmetry.space_group_name_H-M   'P 1'
#
loop_
_entity.id
_entity.type
_entity.pdbx_description
1 polymer ?
#
loop_
_entity_poly.entity_id
_entity_poly.type
_entity_poly.pdbx_seq_one_letter_code
_entity_poly.pdbx_strand_id
1 'polypeptide(L)'
;MTVKENAETFWETGHCEAKGTGVLDGLEAISDVLTAPGGLGFLNKPSKIAVEIARGFALAAEFDNNMQTSAETRLGIQAGDQDCGPLAYGLARMFCDLHCIRNVVKQGDAAILSSLQQGVEFLQTEMRTLFYVYFRNLGADSTASLLQQTSEIRSGIARDVQEMHSMLQADLRPSAETAAHRAIRTFTTATREGLQDRRTNATSTLQFISQKVSALHATMKLVSTQSAAASTTVERRTAAYVAKMNEVLRAETQTLGLYTRDASTSRLRQSKLSQRALQDDLRELSLKFALRTLDESWWNLRSSLDRYLDAYDVYLRSFKQAVSMLDRYTQCGATFKDLKQAYSASKRGHDLEQQTLREAWTAAVPAIGLMAAQVVDTRMLQELAIDDAAKMMAKITADGKNAQRLCQKDAALLLDIAQAAFKQGLFAQTVWQFHTLFDEMTMLRRRFARSRSVPDETALHAAEAAWGT
;
A
#
# COMPACT_ATOMS: atom_id res chain seq x y z
N MET A 1 -21.16 11.27 51.42
CA MET A 1 -21.12 9.91 51.98
C MET A 1 -20.23 9.06 51.09
N THR A 2 -19.14 8.53 51.64
CA THR A 2 -18.18 7.73 50.86
C THR A 2 -18.68 6.31 50.66
N VAL A 3 -18.25 5.61 49.61
CA VAL A 3 -18.55 4.17 49.37
C VAL A 3 -18.24 3.32 50.61
N LYS A 4 -17.26 3.75 51.42
CA LYS A 4 -16.92 3.16 52.70
C LYS A 4 -18.06 3.29 53.74
N GLU A 5 -18.65 4.48 53.90
CA GLU A 5 -19.79 4.68 54.82
C GLU A 5 -21.04 3.92 54.37
N ASN A 6 -21.30 3.83 53.06
CA ASN A 6 -22.44 3.07 52.52
C ASN A 6 -22.25 1.56 52.63
N ALA A 7 -21.01 1.06 52.48
CA ALA A 7 -20.69 -0.34 52.72
C ALA A 7 -20.79 -0.66 54.22
N GLU A 8 -20.21 0.17 55.10
CA GLU A 8 -20.27 0.01 56.55
C GLU A 8 -21.72 0.05 57.07
N THR A 9 -22.56 0.97 56.59
CA THR A 9 -24.00 0.99 56.94
C THR A 9 -24.78 -0.18 56.35
N PHE A 10 -24.46 -0.69 55.15
CA PHE A 10 -25.09 -1.91 54.61
C PHE A 10 -24.82 -3.14 55.48
N TRP A 11 -23.63 -3.25 56.07
CA TRP A 11 -23.29 -4.32 57.00
C TRP A 11 -23.90 -4.12 58.40
N GLU A 12 -24.05 -2.88 58.86
CA GLU A 12 -24.60 -2.54 60.19
C GLU A 12 -26.15 -2.52 60.25
N THR A 13 -26.87 -2.29 59.15
CA THR A 13 -28.34 -2.05 59.15
C THR A 13 -29.22 -3.24 58.72
N GLY A 14 -28.69 -4.47 58.67
CA GLY A 14 -29.54 -5.67 58.78
C GLY A 14 -30.24 -6.15 57.51
N HIS A 15 -29.50 -6.42 56.43
CA HIS A 15 -30.01 -7.23 55.30
C HIS A 15 -29.44 -8.66 55.23
N CYS A 16 -28.47 -8.98 56.09
CA CYS A 16 -28.07 -10.36 56.38
C CYS A 16 -28.55 -10.77 57.78
N GLU A 17 -29.84 -10.59 58.12
CA GLU A 17 -30.41 -11.16 59.35
C GLU A 17 -30.48 -12.69 59.23
N ALA A 18 -29.36 -13.34 59.54
CA ALA A 18 -29.35 -14.74 59.90
C ALA A 18 -30.02 -14.88 61.27
N LYS A 19 -31.20 -15.49 61.31
CA LYS A 19 -31.73 -16.09 62.55
C LYS A 19 -30.77 -17.20 62.99
N GLY A 20 -29.82 -16.85 63.82
CA GLY A 20 -28.82 -17.77 64.36
C GLY A 20 -27.78 -16.98 65.14
N THR A 21 -27.92 -17.01 66.45
CA THR A 21 -26.96 -16.48 67.42
C THR A 21 -25.52 -16.89 67.07
N GLY A 22 -24.64 -15.90 66.89
CA GLY A 22 -23.18 -16.10 66.81
C GLY A 22 -22.58 -15.96 65.40
N VAL A 23 -22.59 -14.75 64.83
CA VAL A 23 -21.82 -14.41 63.60
C VAL A 23 -20.80 -13.29 63.84
N LEU A 24 -20.89 -12.54 64.95
CA LEU A 24 -19.88 -11.55 65.31
C LEU A 24 -18.56 -12.18 65.80
N ASP A 25 -18.57 -13.43 66.28
CA ASP A 25 -17.34 -14.16 66.64
C ASP A 25 -16.54 -14.68 65.41
N GLY A 26 -17.12 -14.62 64.20
CA GLY A 26 -16.50 -15.14 62.96
C GLY A 26 -15.66 -14.13 62.17
N LEU A 27 -15.70 -12.85 62.53
CA LEU A 27 -14.93 -11.78 61.88
C LEU A 27 -13.81 -11.21 62.76
N GLU A 28 -13.82 -11.46 64.08
CA GLU A 28 -12.66 -11.22 64.95
C GLU A 28 -11.55 -12.28 64.78
N ALA A 29 -11.84 -13.44 64.19
CA ALA A 29 -10.86 -14.49 63.93
C ALA A 29 -9.96 -14.24 62.68
N ILE A 30 -9.91 -13.01 62.14
CA ILE A 30 -9.00 -12.65 61.02
C ILE A 30 -8.26 -11.32 61.29
N SER A 31 -7.94 -11.03 62.54
CA SER A 31 -6.90 -10.06 62.87
C SER A 31 -6.01 -10.61 63.96
N ASP A 32 -4.73 -10.88 63.66
CA ASP A 32 -3.72 -11.00 64.71
C ASP A 32 -3.56 -9.62 65.35
N VAL A 33 -4.11 -9.49 66.54
CA VAL A 33 -3.97 -8.29 67.37
C VAL A 33 -2.62 -8.37 68.08
N LEU A 34 -1.66 -7.52 67.68
CA LEU A 34 -0.47 -7.27 68.49
C LEU A 34 -0.75 -6.03 69.37
N THR A 35 -1.04 -6.26 70.65
CA THR A 35 -1.26 -5.20 71.63
C THR A 35 0.08 -4.62 72.09
N ALA A 36 0.36 -3.37 71.71
CA ALA A 36 1.30 -2.51 72.42
C ALA A 36 0.51 -1.54 73.32
N PRO A 37 1.00 -1.22 74.54
CA PRO A 37 0.25 -0.39 75.48
C PRO A 37 0.35 1.07 75.04
N GLY A 38 -0.61 1.55 74.23
CA GLY A 38 -0.66 2.97 73.88
C GLY A 38 -1.45 3.44 72.64
N GLY A 39 -2.17 2.59 71.90
CA GLY A 39 -3.05 3.09 70.83
C GLY A 39 -3.58 2.02 69.87
N LEU A 40 -4.89 2.08 69.59
CA LEU A 40 -5.57 1.25 68.59
C LEU A 40 -5.25 1.76 67.18
N GLY A 41 -4.37 1.05 66.47
CA GLY A 41 -4.16 1.24 65.03
C GLY A 41 -4.61 -0.01 64.27
N PHE A 42 -5.58 0.14 63.35
CA PHE A 42 -6.01 -0.94 62.48
C PHE A 42 -5.04 -1.10 61.30
N LEU A 43 -4.33 -2.22 61.23
CA LEU A 43 -3.57 -2.64 60.04
C LEU A 43 -4.45 -3.55 59.18
N ASN A 44 -5.12 -2.95 58.20
CA ASN A 44 -5.93 -3.66 57.21
C ASN A 44 -4.98 -4.50 56.32
N LYS A 45 -5.00 -5.84 56.41
CA LYS A 45 -4.22 -6.70 55.51
C LYS A 45 -4.97 -6.85 54.18
N PRO A 46 -4.48 -6.28 53.05
CA PRO A 46 -5.18 -6.26 51.75
C PRO A 46 -5.27 -7.62 51.03
N SER A 47 -4.93 -8.73 51.70
CA SER A 47 -4.59 -10.01 51.05
C SER A 47 -5.76 -10.77 50.42
N LYS A 48 -7.01 -10.61 50.88
CA LYS A 48 -8.17 -11.34 50.28
C LYS A 48 -8.83 -10.61 49.12
N ILE A 49 -8.91 -9.29 49.19
CA ILE A 49 -9.33 -8.45 48.05
C ILE A 49 -8.29 -8.53 46.94
N ALA A 50 -6.99 -8.57 47.28
CA ALA A 50 -5.91 -8.77 46.31
C ALA A 50 -5.99 -10.13 45.57
N VAL A 51 -6.48 -11.20 46.21
CA VAL A 51 -6.66 -12.52 45.58
C VAL A 51 -7.83 -12.54 44.59
N GLU A 52 -8.93 -11.86 44.89
CA GLU A 52 -10.05 -11.72 43.93
C GLU A 52 -9.75 -10.70 42.82
N ILE A 53 -8.99 -9.63 43.11
CA ILE A 53 -8.39 -8.77 42.09
C ILE A 53 -7.42 -9.56 41.20
N ALA A 54 -6.63 -10.49 41.76
CA ALA A 54 -5.76 -11.38 41.00
C ALA A 54 -6.53 -12.37 40.10
N ARG A 55 -7.75 -12.80 40.50
CA ARG A 55 -8.68 -13.52 39.61
C ARG A 55 -9.27 -12.63 38.52
N GLY A 56 -9.53 -11.35 38.82
CA GLY A 56 -9.82 -10.33 37.83
C GLY A 56 -8.69 -10.16 36.80
N PHE A 57 -7.42 -10.25 37.23
CA PHE A 57 -6.27 -10.27 36.33
C PHE A 57 -6.20 -11.56 35.47
N ALA A 58 -6.63 -12.72 35.98
CA ALA A 58 -6.75 -13.94 35.17
C ALA A 58 -7.83 -13.82 34.07
N LEU A 59 -8.92 -13.09 34.34
CA LEU A 59 -9.94 -12.74 33.34
C LEU A 59 -9.45 -11.69 32.34
N ALA A 60 -8.62 -10.73 32.79
CA ALA A 60 -7.92 -9.83 31.89
C ALA A 60 -6.96 -10.60 30.97
N ALA A 61 -6.34 -11.70 31.45
CA ALA A 61 -5.52 -12.59 30.62
C ALA A 61 -6.33 -13.42 29.62
N GLU A 62 -7.57 -13.81 29.93
CA GLU A 62 -8.47 -14.47 28.96
C GLU A 62 -8.99 -13.49 27.89
N PHE A 63 -9.23 -12.24 28.28
CA PHE A 63 -9.47 -11.14 27.35
C PHE A 63 -8.25 -10.88 26.46
N ASP A 64 -7.05 -10.87 27.04
CA ASP A 64 -5.76 -10.72 26.35
C ASP A 64 -5.53 -11.87 25.35
N ASN A 65 -5.80 -13.13 25.72
CA ASN A 65 -5.67 -14.28 24.83
C ASN A 65 -6.61 -14.21 23.60
N ASN A 66 -7.88 -13.82 23.80
CA ASN A 66 -8.82 -13.65 22.69
C ASN A 66 -8.42 -12.48 21.76
N MET A 67 -7.80 -11.45 22.32
CA MET A 67 -7.27 -10.31 21.58
C MET A 67 -5.99 -10.67 20.82
N GLN A 68 -5.09 -11.43 21.45
CA GLN A 68 -3.86 -11.93 20.85
C GLN A 68 -4.15 -12.85 19.65
N THR A 69 -5.15 -13.73 19.75
CA THR A 69 -5.59 -14.58 18.63
C THR A 69 -6.09 -13.75 17.43
N SER A 70 -6.75 -12.63 17.70
CA SER A 70 -7.18 -11.67 16.67
C SER A 70 -6.00 -10.91 16.06
N ALA A 71 -4.98 -10.59 16.85
CA ALA A 71 -3.74 -9.97 16.38
C ALA A 71 -2.87 -10.93 15.52
N GLU A 72 -2.80 -12.21 15.89
CA GLU A 72 -2.07 -13.25 15.15
C GLU A 72 -2.68 -13.50 13.76
N THR A 73 -4.01 -13.52 13.67
CA THR A 73 -4.72 -13.63 12.38
C THR A 73 -4.39 -12.46 11.44
N ARG A 74 -4.11 -11.26 12.00
CA ARG A 74 -3.73 -10.06 11.24
C ARG A 74 -2.26 -10.07 10.81
N LEU A 75 -1.37 -10.67 11.60
CA LEU A 75 0.06 -10.79 11.30
C LEU A 75 0.32 -11.75 10.12
N GLY A 76 -0.46 -12.83 9.99
CA GLY A 76 -0.32 -13.80 8.90
C GLY A 76 -0.57 -13.22 7.49
N ILE A 77 -1.37 -12.16 7.38
CA ILE A 77 -1.67 -11.48 6.10
C ILE A 77 -0.52 -10.52 5.68
N GLN A 78 0.41 -10.19 6.58
CA GLN A 78 1.29 -9.02 6.45
C GLN A 78 2.79 -9.32 6.34
N ALA A 79 3.20 -10.60 6.34
CA ALA A 79 4.60 -11.01 6.40
C ALA A 79 5.41 -10.91 5.07
N GLY A 80 4.81 -10.41 3.97
CA GLY A 80 5.43 -10.47 2.63
C GLY A 80 6.09 -9.21 2.05
N ASP A 81 5.94 -8.02 2.64
CA ASP A 81 6.15 -6.73 1.92
C ASP A 81 7.14 -5.76 2.60
N GLN A 82 8.35 -6.19 2.96
CA GLN A 82 9.30 -5.33 3.69
C GLN A 82 10.18 -4.40 2.84
N ASP A 83 10.31 -4.61 1.52
CA ASP A 83 11.26 -3.87 0.69
C ASP A 83 10.55 -3.02 -0.38
N CYS A 84 10.44 -1.71 -0.10
CA CYS A 84 9.86 -0.65 -0.96
C CYS A 84 8.34 -0.81 -1.23
N GLY A 85 7.57 0.28 -1.21
CA GLY A 85 6.13 0.23 -1.56
C GLY A 85 5.92 -0.27 -3.00
N PRO A 86 5.65 -1.56 -3.25
CA PRO A 86 5.86 -2.17 -4.56
C PRO A 86 4.85 -1.62 -5.59
N LEU A 87 3.71 -1.15 -5.09
CA LEU A 87 2.62 -0.56 -5.85
C LEU A 87 3.03 0.73 -6.56
N ALA A 88 3.52 1.74 -5.81
CA ALA A 88 3.87 3.04 -6.37
C ALA A 88 5.07 2.95 -7.31
N TYR A 89 6.12 2.25 -6.88
CA TYR A 89 7.35 2.09 -7.66
C TYR A 89 7.14 1.33 -8.96
N GLY A 90 6.42 0.20 -8.92
CA GLY A 90 6.26 -0.56 -10.14
C GLY A 90 5.25 0.08 -11.11
N LEU A 91 4.29 0.88 -10.64
CA LEU A 91 3.47 1.72 -11.55
C LEU A 91 4.33 2.77 -12.24
N ALA A 92 5.17 3.47 -11.46
CA ALA A 92 6.08 4.48 -11.98
C ALA A 92 7.05 3.88 -13.01
N ARG A 93 7.67 2.74 -12.68
CA ARG A 93 8.58 2.02 -13.58
C ARG A 93 7.90 1.62 -14.89
N MET A 94 6.72 1.00 -14.84
CA MET A 94 6.00 0.65 -16.06
C MET A 94 5.60 1.88 -16.87
N PHE A 95 5.20 2.96 -16.21
CA PHE A 95 4.87 4.21 -16.90
C PHE A 95 6.10 4.77 -17.63
N CYS A 96 7.27 4.76 -16.98
CA CYS A 96 8.55 5.10 -17.59
C CYS A 96 8.89 4.18 -18.77
N ASP A 97 8.79 2.85 -18.60
CA ASP A 97 9.06 1.88 -19.66
C ASP A 97 8.16 2.11 -20.88
N LEU A 98 6.84 2.30 -20.67
CA LEU A 98 5.89 2.60 -21.73
C LEU A 98 6.18 3.93 -22.42
N HIS A 99 6.57 4.96 -21.66
CA HIS A 99 6.93 6.26 -22.22
C HIS A 99 8.20 6.17 -23.07
N CYS A 100 9.24 5.50 -22.57
CA CYS A 100 10.49 5.27 -23.28
C CYS A 100 10.26 4.48 -24.57
N ILE A 101 9.51 3.37 -24.51
CA ILE A 101 9.17 2.58 -25.71
C ILE A 101 8.45 3.46 -26.74
N ARG A 102 7.47 4.25 -26.32
CA ARG A 102 6.72 5.12 -27.23
C ARG A 102 7.60 6.19 -27.89
N ASN A 103 8.51 6.81 -27.13
CA ASN A 103 9.38 7.87 -27.66
C ASN A 103 10.42 7.30 -28.63
N VAL A 104 11.02 6.14 -28.29
CA VAL A 104 12.01 5.51 -29.17
C VAL A 104 11.38 5.05 -30.47
N VAL A 105 10.18 4.46 -30.44
CA VAL A 105 9.43 4.11 -31.67
C VAL A 105 9.20 5.35 -32.54
N LYS A 106 8.67 6.44 -31.96
CA LYS A 106 8.38 7.67 -32.71
C LYS A 106 9.59 8.33 -33.34
N GLN A 107 10.66 8.52 -32.57
CA GLN A 107 11.89 9.14 -33.07
C GLN A 107 12.51 8.26 -34.15
N GLY A 108 12.33 6.97 -33.98
CA GLY A 108 12.94 6.00 -34.80
C GLY A 108 12.31 5.79 -36.16
N ASP A 109 10.99 5.62 -36.20
CA ASP A 109 10.22 5.55 -37.44
C ASP A 109 10.56 6.74 -38.37
N ALA A 110 10.68 7.94 -37.80
CA ALA A 110 11.10 9.13 -38.53
C ALA A 110 12.53 9.03 -39.11
N ALA A 111 13.48 8.51 -38.33
CA ALA A 111 14.87 8.36 -38.76
C ALA A 111 15.04 7.28 -39.84
N ILE A 112 14.29 6.17 -39.73
CA ILE A 112 14.30 5.08 -40.73
C ILE A 112 13.73 5.59 -42.06
N LEU A 113 12.54 6.20 -42.03
CA LEU A 113 11.89 6.70 -43.23
C LEU A 113 12.78 7.71 -43.96
N SER A 114 13.44 8.60 -43.23
CA SER A 114 14.41 9.55 -43.79
C SER A 114 15.64 8.85 -44.41
N SER A 115 16.19 7.83 -43.73
CA SER A 115 17.40 7.12 -44.20
C SER A 115 17.13 6.27 -45.44
N LEU A 116 15.96 5.64 -45.52
CA LEU A 116 15.56 4.91 -46.73
C LEU A 116 15.30 5.84 -47.90
N GLN A 117 14.62 6.95 -47.66
CA GLN A 117 14.39 7.92 -48.72
C GLN A 117 15.71 8.38 -49.33
N GLN A 118 16.69 8.73 -48.48
CA GLN A 118 18.05 9.09 -48.94
C GLN A 118 18.76 7.95 -49.66
N GLY A 119 18.64 6.71 -49.16
CA GLY A 119 19.24 5.53 -49.79
C GLY A 119 18.67 5.24 -51.18
N VAL A 120 17.35 5.37 -51.34
CA VAL A 120 16.65 5.19 -52.62
C VAL A 120 17.00 6.32 -53.60
N GLU A 121 17.03 7.57 -53.14
CA GLU A 121 17.45 8.72 -53.96
C GLU A 121 18.89 8.58 -54.45
N PHE A 122 19.80 8.11 -53.59
CA PHE A 122 21.19 7.82 -53.95
C PHE A 122 21.27 6.71 -55.00
N LEU A 123 20.60 5.58 -54.79
CA LEU A 123 20.55 4.47 -55.75
C LEU A 123 20.00 4.91 -57.10
N GLN A 124 18.90 5.67 -57.11
CA GLN A 124 18.30 6.16 -58.35
C GLN A 124 19.25 7.10 -59.11
N THR A 125 19.95 7.97 -58.39
CA THR A 125 20.91 8.92 -58.97
C THR A 125 22.12 8.18 -59.56
N GLU A 126 22.73 7.26 -58.81
CA GLU A 126 23.87 6.47 -59.27
C GLU A 126 23.48 5.54 -60.43
N MET A 127 22.30 4.90 -60.38
CA MET A 127 21.80 4.12 -61.51
C MET A 127 21.63 4.98 -62.76
N ARG A 128 21.02 6.17 -62.67
CA ARG A 128 20.88 7.07 -63.84
C ARG A 128 22.25 7.43 -64.43
N THR A 129 23.22 7.75 -63.58
CA THR A 129 24.59 8.06 -64.01
C THR A 129 25.25 6.87 -64.69
N LEU A 130 25.14 5.68 -64.09
CA LEU A 130 25.67 4.44 -64.66
C LEU A 130 25.05 4.15 -66.03
N PHE A 131 23.71 4.26 -66.13
CA PHE A 131 22.99 4.08 -67.39
C PHE A 131 23.42 5.09 -68.44
N TYR A 132 23.55 6.37 -68.09
CA TYR A 132 23.98 7.41 -69.00
C TYR A 132 25.38 7.13 -69.57
N VAL A 133 26.35 6.77 -68.72
CA VAL A 133 27.70 6.42 -69.15
C VAL A 133 27.71 5.14 -70.00
N TYR A 134 26.91 4.16 -69.62
CA TYR A 134 26.87 2.86 -70.31
C TYR A 134 26.22 2.97 -71.70
N PHE A 135 25.08 3.64 -71.82
CA PHE A 135 24.40 3.85 -73.11
C PHE A 135 25.20 4.73 -74.06
N ARG A 136 26.03 5.64 -73.55
CA ARG A 136 26.95 6.42 -74.37
C ARG A 136 28.07 5.58 -75.01
N ASN A 137 28.47 4.48 -74.37
CA ASN A 137 29.63 3.69 -74.78
C ASN A 137 29.27 2.42 -75.59
N LEU A 138 28.00 2.07 -75.71
CA LEU A 138 27.55 0.91 -76.50
C LEU A 138 27.27 1.31 -77.95
N GLY A 139 28.07 0.78 -78.89
CA GLY A 139 27.72 0.77 -80.32
C GLY A 139 26.50 -0.11 -80.61
N ALA A 140 25.80 0.17 -81.72
CA ALA A 140 24.44 -0.30 -82.00
C ALA A 140 24.22 -1.84 -82.01
N ASP A 141 25.25 -2.66 -82.22
CA ASP A 141 25.07 -4.04 -82.70
C ASP A 141 25.12 -5.16 -81.62
N SER A 142 25.23 -4.86 -80.32
CA SER A 142 25.26 -5.90 -79.24
C SER A 142 24.28 -5.64 -78.09
N THR A 143 23.21 -4.88 -78.34
CA THR A 143 22.43 -4.22 -77.30
C THR A 143 21.27 -5.04 -76.72
N ALA A 144 20.68 -5.99 -77.47
CA ALA A 144 19.39 -6.59 -77.09
C ALA A 144 19.41 -7.50 -75.84
N SER A 145 20.32 -8.48 -75.73
CA SER A 145 20.33 -9.41 -74.58
C SER A 145 20.81 -8.73 -73.29
N LEU A 146 21.77 -7.81 -73.41
CA LEU A 146 22.26 -6.99 -72.30
C LEU A 146 21.17 -6.03 -71.79
N LEU A 147 20.37 -5.45 -72.69
CA LEU A 147 19.19 -4.65 -72.33
C LEU A 147 18.18 -5.47 -71.54
N GLN A 148 17.91 -6.70 -71.98
CA GLN A 148 16.98 -7.59 -71.29
C GLN A 148 17.47 -7.94 -69.88
N GLN A 149 18.73 -8.39 -69.74
CA GLN A 149 19.30 -8.73 -68.43
C GLN A 149 19.30 -7.52 -67.48
N THR A 150 19.59 -6.33 -68.01
CA THR A 150 19.61 -5.10 -67.23
C THR A 150 18.20 -4.68 -66.79
N SER A 151 17.20 -4.85 -67.65
CA SER A 151 15.79 -4.67 -67.35
C SER A 151 15.33 -5.60 -66.21
N GLU A 152 15.69 -6.88 -66.28
CA GLU A 152 15.35 -7.88 -65.26
C GLU A 152 15.95 -7.51 -63.90
N ILE A 153 17.25 -7.20 -63.84
CA ILE A 153 17.92 -6.77 -62.59
C ILE A 153 17.27 -5.50 -62.03
N ARG A 154 16.97 -4.51 -62.88
CA ARG A 154 16.31 -3.28 -62.45
C ARG A 154 14.93 -3.55 -61.87
N SER A 155 14.15 -4.42 -62.50
CA SER A 155 12.81 -4.79 -62.01
C SER A 155 12.87 -5.54 -60.69
N GLY A 156 13.89 -6.39 -60.49
CA GLY A 156 14.15 -7.09 -59.23
C GLY A 156 14.49 -6.12 -58.10
N ILE A 157 15.43 -5.19 -58.34
CA ILE A 157 15.82 -4.17 -57.37
C ILE A 157 14.62 -3.28 -56.99
N ALA A 158 13.84 -2.84 -57.98
CA ALA A 158 12.65 -2.02 -57.72
C ALA A 158 11.63 -2.77 -56.86
N ARG A 159 11.42 -4.07 -57.11
CA ARG A 159 10.53 -4.92 -56.32
C ARG A 159 11.03 -5.08 -54.88
N ASP A 160 12.31 -5.41 -54.69
CA ASP A 160 12.91 -5.57 -53.36
C ASP A 160 12.82 -4.26 -52.55
N VAL A 161 13.08 -3.11 -53.19
CA VAL A 161 12.95 -1.80 -52.55
C VAL A 161 11.51 -1.47 -52.18
N GLN A 162 10.55 -1.77 -53.07
CA GLN A 162 9.12 -1.58 -52.81
C GLN A 162 8.66 -2.46 -51.63
N GLU A 163 9.11 -3.72 -51.58
CA GLU A 163 8.76 -4.64 -50.50
C GLU A 163 9.39 -4.17 -49.18
N MET A 164 10.67 -3.79 -49.17
CA MET A 164 11.31 -3.19 -47.99
C MET A 164 10.52 -1.97 -47.52
N HIS A 165 10.17 -1.04 -48.42
CA HIS A 165 9.36 0.13 -48.09
C HIS A 165 8.03 -0.27 -47.44
N SER A 166 7.34 -1.29 -47.95
CA SER A 166 6.10 -1.80 -47.34
C SER A 166 6.33 -2.41 -45.95
N MET A 167 7.46 -3.09 -45.72
CA MET A 167 7.82 -3.64 -44.40
C MET A 167 8.13 -2.55 -43.38
N LEU A 168 8.61 -1.40 -43.83
CA LEU A 168 8.96 -0.24 -43.01
C LEU A 168 7.76 0.67 -42.74
N GLN A 169 6.74 0.61 -43.60
CA GLN A 169 5.44 1.22 -43.33
C GLN A 169 4.66 0.44 -42.26
N ALA A 170 5.01 -0.81 -41.98
CA ALA A 170 4.53 -1.53 -40.81
C ALA A 170 5.34 -1.09 -39.59
N ASP A 171 4.67 -0.80 -38.46
CA ASP A 171 5.32 -0.38 -37.20
C ASP A 171 6.48 -1.32 -36.83
N LEU A 172 7.71 -0.83 -36.95
CA LEU A 172 8.91 -1.56 -36.57
C LEU A 172 9.20 -1.35 -35.08
N ARG A 173 9.73 -2.38 -34.40
CA ARG A 173 10.21 -2.22 -33.02
C ARG A 173 11.48 -1.36 -32.98
N PRO A 174 11.79 -0.66 -31.88
CA PRO A 174 13.06 0.07 -31.70
C PRO A 174 14.34 -0.72 -31.96
N SER A 175 14.38 -1.99 -31.52
CA SER A 175 15.54 -2.87 -31.75
C SER A 175 15.61 -3.35 -33.20
N ALA A 176 14.45 -3.63 -33.78
CA ALA A 176 14.29 -4.03 -35.18
C ALA A 176 14.70 -2.88 -36.09
N GLU A 177 14.27 -1.68 -35.74
CA GLU A 177 14.71 -0.43 -36.30
C GLU A 177 16.24 -0.25 -36.20
N THR A 178 16.85 -0.44 -35.03
CA THR A 178 18.30 -0.24 -34.89
C THR A 178 19.05 -1.21 -35.81
N ALA A 179 18.54 -2.43 -35.95
CA ALA A 179 19.05 -3.42 -36.90
C ALA A 179 18.79 -3.00 -38.36
N ALA A 180 17.61 -2.44 -38.68
CA ALA A 180 17.27 -1.89 -39.98
C ALA A 180 18.20 -0.72 -40.36
N HIS A 181 18.44 0.22 -39.44
CA HIS A 181 19.39 1.32 -39.57
C HIS A 181 20.80 0.82 -39.82
N ARG A 182 21.26 -0.14 -39.01
CA ARG A 182 22.59 -0.72 -39.20
C ARG A 182 22.69 -1.43 -40.55
N ALA A 183 21.64 -2.13 -40.99
CA ALA A 183 21.58 -2.79 -42.28
C ALA A 183 21.63 -1.79 -43.44
N ILE A 184 20.83 -0.71 -43.39
CA ILE A 184 20.83 0.38 -44.40
C ILE A 184 22.20 1.05 -44.44
N ARG A 185 22.77 1.40 -43.28
CA ARG A 185 24.08 2.05 -43.22
C ARG A 185 25.17 1.15 -43.81
N THR A 186 25.15 -0.13 -43.46
CA THR A 186 26.07 -1.13 -44.01
C THR A 186 25.90 -1.26 -45.52
N PHE A 187 24.65 -1.28 -46.01
CA PHE A 187 24.34 -1.28 -47.42
C PHE A 187 24.87 -0.04 -48.14
N THR A 188 24.60 1.16 -47.61
CA THR A 188 25.02 2.43 -48.21
C THR A 188 26.54 2.55 -48.28
N THR A 189 27.24 2.21 -47.19
CA THR A 189 28.71 2.22 -47.15
C THR A 189 29.29 1.21 -48.13
N ALA A 190 28.84 -0.05 -48.08
CA ALA A 190 29.34 -1.10 -48.97
C ALA A 190 29.04 -0.80 -50.45
N THR A 191 27.89 -0.20 -50.74
CA THR A 191 27.52 0.17 -52.11
C THR A 191 28.38 1.31 -52.61
N ARG A 192 28.62 2.34 -51.78
CA ARG A 192 29.50 3.47 -52.13
C ARG A 192 30.92 3.01 -52.42
N GLU A 193 31.50 2.18 -51.55
CA GLU A 193 32.86 1.65 -51.71
C GLU A 193 32.95 0.75 -52.95
N GLY A 194 32.03 -0.20 -53.12
CA GLY A 194 32.06 -1.13 -54.25
C GLY A 194 31.81 -0.46 -55.61
N LEU A 195 31.08 0.66 -55.66
CA LEU A 195 30.88 1.44 -56.88
C LEU A 195 32.12 2.24 -57.30
N GLN A 196 32.99 2.62 -56.37
CA GLN A 196 34.24 3.31 -56.72
C GLN A 196 35.21 2.37 -57.44
N ASP A 197 35.31 1.12 -56.99
CA ASP A 197 36.25 0.14 -57.54
C ASP A 197 35.81 -0.44 -58.90
N ARG A 198 34.50 -0.40 -59.23
CA ARG A 198 33.93 -1.18 -60.35
C ARG A 198 33.44 -0.37 -61.55
N ARG A 199 33.82 0.91 -61.65
CA ARG A 199 33.32 1.85 -62.68
C ARG A 199 33.52 1.41 -64.14
N THR A 200 34.39 0.44 -64.42
CA THR A 200 34.73 0.03 -65.79
C THR A 200 33.84 -1.09 -66.36
N ASN A 201 33.07 -1.82 -65.54
CA ASN A 201 32.21 -2.92 -66.01
C ASN A 201 30.79 -2.82 -65.43
N ALA A 202 29.85 -2.33 -66.23
CA ALA A 202 28.47 -2.08 -65.82
C ALA A 202 27.71 -3.35 -65.42
N THR A 203 27.94 -4.48 -66.10
CA THR A 203 27.30 -5.76 -65.77
C THR A 203 27.73 -6.24 -64.39
N SER A 204 29.03 -6.16 -64.08
CA SER A 204 29.55 -6.51 -62.76
C SER A 204 29.05 -5.57 -61.65
N THR A 205 28.81 -4.31 -62.00
CA THR A 205 28.26 -3.29 -61.11
C THR A 205 26.79 -3.55 -60.80
N LEU A 206 25.98 -3.86 -61.80
CA LEU A 206 24.56 -4.19 -61.62
C LEU A 206 24.37 -5.47 -60.81
N GLN A 207 25.17 -6.50 -61.06
CA GLN A 207 25.16 -7.73 -60.25
C GLN A 207 25.53 -7.46 -58.79
N PHE A 208 26.53 -6.61 -58.55
CA PHE A 208 26.91 -6.20 -57.20
C PHE A 208 25.79 -5.45 -56.48
N ILE A 209 25.17 -4.46 -57.13
CA ILE A 209 24.04 -3.72 -56.55
C ILE A 209 22.90 -4.68 -56.24
N SER A 210 22.54 -5.56 -57.18
CA SER A 210 21.47 -6.55 -56.98
C SER A 210 21.74 -7.43 -55.76
N GLN A 211 22.97 -7.95 -55.62
CA GLN A 211 23.34 -8.79 -54.48
C GLN A 211 23.25 -8.03 -53.15
N LYS A 212 23.66 -6.76 -53.12
CA LYS A 212 23.57 -5.92 -51.92
C LYS A 212 22.13 -5.56 -51.56
N VAL A 213 21.29 -5.29 -52.55
CA VAL A 213 19.86 -5.01 -52.35
C VAL A 213 19.15 -6.26 -51.80
N SER A 214 19.38 -7.44 -52.37
CA SER A 214 18.76 -8.67 -51.87
C SER A 214 19.24 -9.05 -50.45
N ALA A 215 20.49 -8.76 -50.10
CA ALA A 215 21.00 -8.94 -48.73
C ALA A 215 20.33 -7.98 -47.73
N LEU A 216 20.13 -6.72 -48.13
CA LEU A 216 19.39 -5.74 -47.33
C LEU A 216 17.93 -6.20 -47.14
N HIS A 217 17.28 -6.63 -48.21
CA HIS A 217 15.90 -7.13 -48.19
C HIS A 217 15.73 -8.33 -47.25
N ALA A 218 16.61 -9.34 -47.33
CA ALA A 218 16.57 -10.49 -46.43
C ALA A 218 16.70 -10.07 -44.94
N THR A 219 17.55 -9.08 -44.66
CA THR A 219 17.72 -8.54 -43.31
C THR A 219 16.45 -7.81 -42.86
N MET A 220 15.86 -6.97 -43.71
CA MET A 220 14.59 -6.27 -43.43
C MET A 220 13.45 -7.25 -43.16
N LYS A 221 13.37 -8.34 -43.93
CA LYS A 221 12.37 -9.39 -43.73
C LYS A 221 12.52 -10.07 -42.37
N LEU A 222 13.74 -10.43 -41.98
CA LEU A 222 14.02 -11.02 -40.67
C LEU A 222 13.63 -10.06 -39.53
N VAL A 223 14.01 -8.80 -39.67
CA VAL A 223 13.73 -7.72 -38.72
C VAL A 223 12.23 -7.48 -38.56
N SER A 224 11.48 -7.49 -39.67
CA SER A 224 10.02 -7.38 -39.68
C SER A 224 9.36 -8.55 -38.94
N THR A 225 9.80 -9.79 -39.15
CA THR A 225 9.20 -10.97 -38.49
C THR A 225 9.43 -11.02 -36.96
N GLN A 226 10.54 -10.47 -36.47
CA GLN A 226 10.84 -10.41 -35.02
C GLN A 226 10.04 -9.34 -34.27
N SER A 227 9.31 -8.47 -34.97
CA SER A 227 8.52 -7.40 -34.33
C SER A 227 7.32 -7.96 -33.53
N ALA A 228 6.71 -9.05 -34.01
CA ALA A 228 5.51 -9.65 -33.42
C ALA A 228 5.76 -10.35 -32.07
N ALA A 229 6.96 -10.90 -31.83
CA ALA A 229 7.22 -11.80 -30.70
C ALA A 229 7.47 -11.11 -29.33
N ALA A 230 7.75 -9.81 -29.32
CA ALA A 230 8.12 -9.11 -28.09
C ALA A 230 7.12 -8.05 -27.64
N SER A 231 6.28 -7.53 -28.53
CA SER A 231 5.08 -6.78 -28.13
C SER A 231 4.23 -7.64 -27.19
N THR A 232 4.01 -8.89 -27.59
CA THR A 232 3.36 -9.92 -26.77
C THR A 232 4.09 -10.21 -25.45
N THR A 233 5.42 -10.07 -25.40
CA THR A 233 6.18 -10.25 -24.15
C THR A 233 5.98 -9.06 -23.19
N VAL A 234 5.98 -7.83 -23.70
CA VAL A 234 5.71 -6.63 -22.89
C VAL A 234 4.25 -6.62 -22.42
N GLU A 235 3.31 -6.95 -23.31
CA GLU A 235 1.91 -7.13 -22.98
C GLU A 235 1.73 -8.19 -21.89
N ARG A 236 2.33 -9.38 -22.04
CA ARG A 236 2.26 -10.44 -21.03
C ARG A 236 2.87 -10.03 -19.69
N ARG A 237 4.00 -9.31 -19.70
CA ARG A 237 4.62 -8.78 -18.47
C ARG A 237 3.74 -7.74 -17.80
N THR A 238 3.12 -6.85 -18.59
CA THR A 238 2.25 -5.80 -18.08
C THR A 238 0.95 -6.40 -17.53
N ALA A 239 0.35 -7.37 -18.22
CA ALA A 239 -0.83 -8.11 -17.75
C ALA A 239 -0.55 -8.90 -16.45
N ALA A 240 0.58 -9.62 -16.38
CA ALA A 240 0.98 -10.33 -15.17
C ALA A 240 1.20 -9.36 -14.00
N TYR A 241 1.79 -8.20 -14.28
CA TYR A 241 2.02 -7.18 -13.28
C TYR A 241 0.71 -6.50 -12.82
N VAL A 242 -0.21 -6.18 -13.73
CA VAL A 242 -1.55 -5.68 -13.42
C VAL A 242 -2.32 -6.68 -12.57
N ALA A 243 -2.23 -7.98 -12.88
CA ALA A 243 -2.85 -9.04 -12.07
C ALA A 243 -2.29 -9.04 -10.63
N LYS A 244 -0.96 -8.98 -10.48
CA LYS A 244 -0.30 -8.87 -9.16
C LYS A 244 -0.72 -7.60 -8.41
N MET A 245 -0.77 -6.46 -9.08
CA MET A 245 -1.24 -5.21 -8.46
C MET A 245 -2.70 -5.30 -8.00
N ASN A 246 -3.57 -5.94 -8.80
CA ASN A 246 -4.97 -6.14 -8.41
C ASN A 246 -5.11 -7.04 -7.17
N GLU A 247 -4.23 -8.04 -7.02
CA GLU A 247 -4.18 -8.88 -5.82
C GLU A 247 -3.77 -8.07 -4.58
N VAL A 248 -2.67 -7.33 -4.66
CA VAL A 248 -2.20 -6.46 -3.56
C VAL A 248 -3.26 -5.40 -3.22
N LEU A 249 -3.91 -4.80 -4.22
CA LEU A 249 -4.98 -3.82 -4.00
C LEU A 249 -6.18 -4.42 -3.25
N ARG A 250 -6.54 -5.67 -3.53
CA ARG A 250 -7.62 -6.36 -2.79
C ARG A 250 -7.21 -6.56 -1.33
N ALA A 251 -5.99 -7.02 -1.07
CA ALA A 251 -5.49 -7.22 0.29
C ALA A 251 -5.45 -5.90 1.08
N GLU A 252 -4.96 -4.82 0.46
CA GLU A 252 -4.91 -3.49 1.09
C GLU A 252 -6.31 -2.90 1.32
N THR A 253 -7.23 -3.05 0.36
CA THR A 253 -8.62 -2.59 0.52
C THR A 253 -9.34 -3.35 1.64
N GLN A 254 -9.13 -4.66 1.75
CA GLN A 254 -9.68 -5.47 2.85
C GLN A 254 -9.12 -5.03 4.20
N THR A 255 -7.81 -4.81 4.27
CA THR A 255 -7.13 -4.35 5.47
C THR A 255 -7.64 -2.98 5.92
N LEU A 256 -7.81 -2.03 4.98
CA LEU A 256 -8.43 -0.74 5.25
C LEU A 256 -9.90 -0.88 5.72
N GLY A 257 -10.64 -1.80 5.11
CA GLY A 257 -12.01 -2.14 5.52
C GLY A 257 -12.11 -2.60 6.98
N LEU A 258 -11.14 -3.39 7.46
CA LEU A 258 -11.07 -3.81 8.85
C LEU A 258 -10.82 -2.61 9.78
N TYR A 259 -9.84 -1.77 9.47
CA TYR A 259 -9.54 -0.59 10.29
C TYR A 259 -10.70 0.40 10.33
N THR A 260 -11.33 0.71 9.19
CA THR A 260 -12.48 1.63 9.11
C THR A 260 -13.73 1.10 9.84
N ARG A 261 -13.95 -0.21 9.85
CA ARG A 261 -15.02 -0.84 10.64
C ARG A 261 -14.75 -0.79 12.14
N ASP A 262 -13.53 -1.09 12.56
CA ASP A 262 -13.15 -1.07 13.98
C ASP A 262 -13.19 0.38 14.52
N ALA A 263 -12.65 1.31 13.73
CA ALA A 263 -12.76 2.76 13.89
C ALA A 263 -14.20 3.24 14.13
N SER A 264 -15.12 2.90 13.22
CA SER A 264 -16.53 3.33 13.30
C SER A 264 -17.27 2.71 14.49
N THR A 265 -16.99 1.44 14.79
CA THR A 265 -17.55 0.76 15.97
C THR A 265 -17.06 1.43 17.26
N SER A 266 -15.78 1.78 17.33
CA SER A 266 -15.20 2.49 18.47
C SER A 266 -15.84 3.86 18.67
N ARG A 267 -16.03 4.65 17.60
CA ARG A 267 -16.74 5.95 17.65
C ARG A 267 -18.16 5.83 18.19
N LEU A 268 -18.93 4.84 17.72
CA LEU A 268 -20.32 4.62 18.17
C LEU A 268 -20.42 4.21 19.63
N ARG A 269 -19.43 3.49 20.16
CA ARG A 269 -19.37 3.16 21.59
C ARG A 269 -19.02 4.39 22.42
N GLN A 270 -18.03 5.16 21.99
CA GLN A 270 -17.58 6.35 22.71
C GLN A 270 -18.62 7.45 22.76
N SER A 271 -19.40 7.67 21.70
CA SER A 271 -20.50 8.65 21.71
C SER A 271 -21.62 8.28 22.68
N LYS A 272 -21.86 6.99 22.92
CA LYS A 272 -22.80 6.52 23.95
C LYS A 272 -22.27 6.74 25.37
N LEU A 273 -20.95 6.73 25.54
CA LEU A 273 -20.30 6.95 26.83
C LEU A 273 -20.28 8.41 27.24
N SER A 274 -19.94 9.32 26.31
CA SER A 274 -19.93 10.76 26.60
C SER A 274 -21.30 11.28 27.04
N GLN A 275 -22.38 10.65 26.60
CA GLN A 275 -23.75 10.95 27.03
C GLN A 275 -24.09 10.47 28.45
N ARG A 276 -23.40 9.45 28.98
CA ARG A 276 -23.76 8.80 30.27
C ARG A 276 -22.90 9.24 31.46
N ALA A 277 -21.70 9.77 31.22
CA ALA A 277 -20.71 10.03 32.28
C ALA A 277 -20.91 11.36 33.06
N LEU A 278 -22.07 12.02 32.98
CA LEU A 278 -22.25 13.40 33.45
C LEU A 278 -23.01 13.59 34.78
N GLN A 279 -23.12 12.59 35.68
CA GLN A 279 -23.83 12.75 36.97
C GLN A 279 -23.07 12.10 38.15
N ASP A 280 -22.73 12.94 39.15
CA ASP A 280 -22.28 12.70 40.57
C ASP A 280 -20.88 13.27 41.05
N ASP A 281 -20.59 13.16 42.36
CA ASP A 281 -19.87 14.04 43.32
C ASP A 281 -18.30 14.04 43.41
N LEU A 282 -17.73 15.21 43.74
CA LEU A 282 -16.35 15.57 44.21
C LEU A 282 -15.12 14.65 43.97
N ARG A 283 -15.13 13.36 44.35
CA ARG A 283 -14.09 12.39 43.93
C ARG A 283 -14.22 12.06 42.43
N GLU A 284 -15.46 12.09 41.97
CA GLU A 284 -15.87 12.16 40.58
C GLU A 284 -15.37 13.43 39.89
N LEU A 285 -15.18 14.54 40.62
CA LEU A 285 -14.33 15.71 40.28
C LEU A 285 -13.06 15.35 39.48
N SER A 286 -12.14 14.70 40.18
CA SER A 286 -10.81 14.40 39.65
C SER A 286 -10.85 13.33 38.56
N LEU A 287 -11.68 12.29 38.74
CA LEU A 287 -11.84 11.24 37.74
C LEU A 287 -12.50 11.77 36.46
N LYS A 288 -13.55 12.59 36.55
CA LYS A 288 -14.19 13.26 35.40
C LYS A 288 -13.21 14.17 34.67
N PHE A 289 -12.41 14.93 35.41
CA PHE A 289 -11.40 15.78 34.79
C PHE A 289 -10.38 14.93 34.02
N ALA A 290 -9.81 13.90 34.65
CA ALA A 290 -8.87 12.98 34.01
C ALA A 290 -9.48 12.30 32.77
N LEU A 291 -10.72 11.80 32.88
CA LEU A 291 -11.46 11.20 31.77
C LEU A 291 -11.71 12.19 30.64
N ARG A 292 -12.04 13.44 30.96
CA ARG A 292 -12.27 14.49 29.94
C ARG A 292 -10.98 14.84 29.21
N THR A 293 -9.87 14.99 29.93
CA THR A 293 -8.56 15.26 29.30
C THR A 293 -8.09 14.08 28.46
N LEU A 294 -8.33 12.84 28.93
CA LEU A 294 -8.07 11.65 28.13
C LEU A 294 -8.94 11.63 26.87
N ASP A 295 -10.24 11.88 27.00
CA ASP A 295 -11.18 11.91 25.88
C ASP A 295 -10.77 12.96 24.84
N GLU A 296 -10.39 14.17 25.27
CA GLU A 296 -9.87 15.21 24.39
C GLU A 296 -8.59 14.77 23.67
N SER A 297 -7.62 14.22 24.40
CA SER A 297 -6.38 13.68 23.82
C SER A 297 -6.69 12.58 22.80
N TRP A 298 -7.68 11.74 23.12
CA TRP A 298 -8.13 10.64 22.30
C TRP A 298 -8.76 11.12 21.00
N TRP A 299 -9.69 12.09 21.06
CA TRP A 299 -10.33 12.65 19.88
C TRP A 299 -9.33 13.35 18.96
N ASN A 300 -8.35 14.06 19.52
CA ASN A 300 -7.29 14.70 18.74
C ASN A 300 -6.44 13.66 17.99
N LEU A 301 -6.03 12.59 18.67
CA LEU A 301 -5.31 11.48 18.06
C LEU A 301 -6.13 10.79 16.97
N ARG A 302 -7.38 10.46 17.29
CA ARG A 302 -8.34 9.82 16.39
C ARG A 302 -8.55 10.64 15.12
N SER A 303 -8.74 11.96 15.25
CA SER A 303 -8.92 12.86 14.11
C SER A 303 -7.71 12.84 13.16
N SER A 304 -6.50 12.74 13.71
CA SER A 304 -5.27 12.64 12.94
C SER A 304 -5.18 11.31 12.16
N LEU A 305 -5.50 10.20 12.84
CA LEU A 305 -5.58 8.87 12.21
C LEU A 305 -6.65 8.81 11.12
N ASP A 306 -7.83 9.37 11.38
CA ASP A 306 -8.94 9.39 10.43
C ASP A 306 -8.59 10.18 9.17
N ARG A 307 -7.95 11.36 9.31
CA ARG A 307 -7.45 12.14 8.18
C ARG A 307 -6.47 11.34 7.32
N TYR A 308 -5.58 10.58 7.96
CA TYR A 308 -4.67 9.68 7.25
C TYR A 308 -5.43 8.58 6.49
N LEU A 309 -6.37 7.90 7.14
CA LEU A 309 -7.16 6.83 6.52
C LEU A 309 -7.99 7.33 5.33
N ASP A 310 -8.55 8.54 5.42
CA ASP A 310 -9.28 9.19 4.33
C ASP A 310 -8.35 9.49 3.13
N ALA A 311 -7.15 10.01 3.38
CA ALA A 311 -6.15 10.24 2.32
C ALA A 311 -5.68 8.92 1.68
N TYR A 312 -5.51 7.89 2.50
CA TYR A 312 -5.14 6.55 2.04
C TYR A 312 -6.23 5.93 1.14
N ASP A 313 -7.51 6.10 1.48
CA ASP A 313 -8.63 5.67 0.64
C ASP A 313 -8.66 6.40 -0.72
N VAL A 314 -8.44 7.71 -0.72
CA VAL A 314 -8.34 8.51 -1.97
C VAL A 314 -7.18 8.01 -2.84
N TYR A 315 -6.02 7.72 -2.23
CA TYR A 315 -4.90 7.10 -2.92
C TYR A 315 -5.27 5.75 -3.54
N LEU A 316 -5.85 4.82 -2.77
CA LEU A 316 -6.22 3.50 -3.28
C LEU A 316 -7.22 3.57 -4.45
N ARG A 317 -8.22 4.44 -4.36
CA ARG A 317 -9.19 4.66 -5.45
C ARG A 317 -8.53 5.18 -6.73
N SER A 318 -7.69 6.21 -6.61
CA SER A 318 -6.98 6.78 -7.75
C SER A 318 -5.94 5.82 -8.36
N PHE A 319 -5.27 5.04 -7.52
CA PHE A 319 -4.35 4.00 -7.96
C PHE A 319 -5.07 2.86 -8.70
N LYS A 320 -6.18 2.36 -8.16
CA LYS A 320 -7.03 1.38 -8.85
C LYS A 320 -7.48 1.87 -10.23
N GLN A 321 -7.84 3.16 -10.32
CA GLN A 321 -8.18 3.78 -11.60
C GLN A 321 -6.98 3.82 -12.56
N ALA A 322 -5.77 4.12 -12.07
CA ALA A 322 -4.56 4.10 -12.88
C ALA A 322 -4.22 2.70 -13.41
N VAL A 323 -4.36 1.66 -12.58
CA VAL A 323 -4.17 0.26 -12.99
C VAL A 323 -5.21 -0.17 -14.02
N SER A 324 -6.48 0.18 -13.83
CA SER A 324 -7.53 -0.08 -14.82
C SER A 324 -7.29 0.66 -16.14
N MET A 325 -6.76 1.89 -16.09
CA MET A 325 -6.42 2.65 -17.28
C MET A 325 -5.21 2.06 -18.01
N LEU A 326 -4.24 1.51 -17.27
CA LEU A 326 -3.11 0.80 -17.83
C LEU A 326 -3.56 -0.46 -18.59
N ASP A 327 -4.45 -1.25 -18.01
CA ASP A 327 -5.03 -2.43 -18.65
C ASP A 327 -5.76 -2.06 -19.96
N ARG A 328 -6.60 -1.02 -19.92
CA ARG A 328 -7.26 -0.49 -21.13
C ARG A 328 -6.26 0.01 -22.17
N TYR A 329 -5.20 0.70 -21.74
CA TYR A 329 -4.15 1.18 -22.64
C TYR A 329 -3.43 0.00 -23.33
N THR A 330 -3.12 -1.07 -22.59
CA THR A 330 -2.50 -2.27 -23.18
C THR A 330 -3.40 -3.00 -24.16
N GLN A 331 -4.71 -2.92 -23.98
CA GLN A 331 -5.72 -3.46 -24.91
C GLN A 331 -6.09 -2.47 -26.03
N CYS A 332 -5.30 -1.39 -26.21
CA CYS A 332 -5.57 -0.30 -27.16
C CYS A 332 -6.93 0.41 -26.98
N GLY A 333 -7.60 0.25 -25.84
CA GLY A 333 -8.89 0.86 -25.51
C GLY A 333 -8.81 2.22 -24.82
N ALA A 334 -7.60 2.75 -24.56
CA ALA A 334 -7.39 4.07 -23.97
C ALA A 334 -6.18 4.77 -24.62
N THR A 335 -6.18 6.11 -24.60
CA THR A 335 -5.02 6.87 -25.08
C THR A 335 -3.96 7.02 -23.99
N PHE A 336 -2.71 7.26 -24.38
CA PHE A 336 -1.65 7.58 -23.42
C PHE A 336 -1.95 8.85 -22.60
N LYS A 337 -2.74 9.78 -23.13
CA LYS A 337 -3.17 10.98 -22.39
C LYS A 337 -4.04 10.58 -21.20
N ASP A 338 -4.96 9.65 -21.40
CA ASP A 338 -5.84 9.13 -20.35
C ASP A 338 -5.02 8.38 -19.28
N LEU A 339 -4.08 7.54 -19.71
CA LEU A 339 -3.14 6.84 -18.81
C LEU A 339 -2.31 7.83 -17.99
N LYS A 340 -1.73 8.86 -18.63
CA LYS A 340 -0.94 9.90 -17.95
C LYS A 340 -1.78 10.68 -16.93
N GLN A 341 -3.04 10.97 -17.24
CA GLN A 341 -3.95 11.65 -16.33
C GLN A 341 -4.27 10.79 -15.11
N ALA A 342 -4.60 9.51 -15.30
CA ALA A 342 -4.88 8.58 -14.22
C ALA A 342 -3.64 8.35 -13.33
N TYR A 343 -2.47 8.19 -13.93
CA TYR A 343 -1.19 8.09 -13.21
C TYR A 343 -0.91 9.36 -12.38
N SER A 344 -1.05 10.55 -12.98
CA SER A 344 -0.86 11.82 -12.25
C SER A 344 -1.81 11.97 -11.07
N ALA A 345 -3.07 11.52 -11.20
CA ALA A 345 -4.02 11.53 -10.10
C ALA A 345 -3.61 10.58 -8.98
N SER A 346 -3.15 9.37 -9.33
CA SER A 346 -2.62 8.41 -8.35
C SER A 346 -1.38 8.92 -7.63
N LYS A 347 -0.45 9.58 -8.36
CA LYS A 347 0.75 10.19 -7.78
C LYS A 347 0.38 11.26 -6.74
N ARG A 348 -0.51 12.21 -7.09
CA ARG A 348 -0.98 13.22 -6.13
C ARG A 348 -1.67 12.61 -4.91
N GLY A 349 -2.45 11.54 -5.11
CA GLY A 349 -3.06 10.78 -4.01
C GLY A 349 -2.00 10.18 -3.08
N HIS A 350 -0.94 9.60 -3.65
CA HIS A 350 0.19 9.07 -2.88
C HIS A 350 0.94 10.17 -2.12
N ASP A 351 1.23 11.30 -2.76
CA ASP A 351 1.94 12.43 -2.11
C ASP A 351 1.15 12.95 -0.90
N LEU A 352 -0.18 13.09 -1.04
CA LEU A 352 -1.09 13.48 0.04
C LEU A 352 -1.16 12.43 1.16
N GLU A 353 -1.22 11.15 0.80
CA GLU A 353 -1.19 10.02 1.74
C GLU A 353 0.11 10.01 2.56
N GLN A 354 1.26 10.23 1.91
CA GLN A 354 2.56 10.32 2.58
C GLN A 354 2.69 11.55 3.48
N GLN A 355 2.12 12.68 3.07
CA GLN A 355 2.05 13.88 3.90
C GLN A 355 1.22 13.61 5.17
N THR A 356 -0.02 13.13 5.00
CA THR A 356 -0.93 12.86 6.12
C THR A 356 -0.43 11.73 7.02
N LEU A 357 0.28 10.74 6.49
CA LEU A 357 0.97 9.70 7.28
C LEU A 357 2.03 10.30 8.20
N ARG A 358 2.83 11.23 7.69
CA ARG A 358 3.86 11.93 8.48
C ARG A 358 3.22 12.79 9.57
N GLU A 359 2.21 13.58 9.20
CA GLU A 359 1.45 14.41 10.15
C GLU A 359 0.84 13.54 11.26
N ALA A 360 0.14 12.46 10.88
CA ALA A 360 -0.47 11.52 11.81
C ALA A 360 0.55 10.88 12.74
N TRP A 361 1.69 10.42 12.22
CA TRP A 361 2.75 9.84 13.04
C TRP A 361 3.33 10.86 14.04
N THR A 362 3.63 12.07 13.58
CA THR A 362 4.18 13.13 14.44
C THR A 362 3.21 13.59 15.52
N ALA A 363 1.91 13.58 15.25
CA ALA A 363 0.88 13.87 16.24
C ALA A 363 0.66 12.70 17.21
N ALA A 364 0.73 11.46 16.72
CA ALA A 364 0.35 10.29 17.48
C ALA A 364 1.35 9.87 18.56
N VAL A 365 2.64 9.91 18.25
CA VAL A 365 3.70 9.53 19.19
C VAL A 365 3.62 10.32 20.52
N PRO A 366 3.60 11.66 20.52
CA PRO A 366 3.48 12.42 21.77
C PRO A 366 2.11 12.26 22.44
N ALA A 367 1.02 12.14 21.66
CA ALA A 367 -0.33 11.97 22.22
C ALA A 367 -0.45 10.68 23.03
N ILE A 368 0.13 9.57 22.56
CA ILE A 368 0.12 8.30 23.29
C ILE A 368 0.99 8.36 24.54
N GLY A 369 2.16 9.01 24.44
CA GLY A 369 3.00 9.26 25.60
C GLY A 369 2.25 10.03 26.69
N LEU A 370 1.50 11.06 26.31
CA LEU A 370 0.66 11.84 27.21
C LEU A 370 -0.48 11.00 27.82
N MET A 371 -1.20 10.22 27.01
CA MET A 371 -2.27 9.34 27.52
C MET A 371 -1.72 8.30 28.50
N ALA A 372 -0.57 7.69 28.20
CA ALA A 372 0.07 6.73 29.07
C ALA A 372 0.46 7.37 30.41
N ALA A 373 1.06 8.57 30.38
CA ALA A 373 1.37 9.33 31.59
C ALA A 373 0.10 9.64 32.39
N GLN A 374 -0.96 10.13 31.74
CA GLN A 374 -2.26 10.40 32.38
C GLN A 374 -2.84 9.16 33.06
N VAL A 375 -2.84 8.01 32.38
CA VAL A 375 -3.35 6.74 32.93
C VAL A 375 -2.58 6.34 34.19
N VAL A 376 -1.24 6.46 34.16
CA VAL A 376 -0.36 6.07 35.27
C VAL A 376 -0.48 7.05 36.44
N ASP A 377 -0.37 8.35 36.18
CA ASP A 377 -0.33 9.40 37.21
C ASP A 377 -1.66 9.51 37.96
N THR A 378 -2.77 9.34 37.27
CA THR A 378 -4.12 9.43 37.87
C THR A 378 -4.62 8.10 38.42
N ARG A 379 -3.88 7.00 38.19
CA ARG A 379 -4.35 5.62 38.45
C ARG A 379 -5.74 5.36 37.86
N MET A 380 -6.05 5.98 36.72
CA MET A 380 -7.42 6.04 36.18
C MET A 380 -8.02 4.65 35.94
N LEU A 381 -7.24 3.69 35.41
CA LEU A 381 -7.74 2.33 35.22
C LEU A 381 -8.12 1.65 36.54
N GLN A 382 -7.37 1.91 37.61
CA GLN A 382 -7.69 1.37 38.93
C GLN A 382 -8.96 2.03 39.49
N GLU A 383 -9.09 3.36 39.39
CA GLU A 383 -10.29 4.06 39.86
C GLU A 383 -11.54 3.68 39.05
N LEU A 384 -11.42 3.49 37.72
CA LEU A 384 -12.52 2.99 36.88
C LEU A 384 -12.95 1.57 37.27
N ALA A 385 -12.00 0.67 37.55
CA ALA A 385 -12.32 -0.69 37.96
C ALA A 385 -13.03 -0.71 39.33
N ILE A 386 -12.60 0.14 40.27
CA ILE A 386 -13.25 0.30 41.58
C ILE A 386 -14.67 0.85 41.42
N ASP A 387 -14.86 1.88 40.59
CA ASP A 387 -16.16 2.50 40.32
C ASP A 387 -17.13 1.51 39.66
N ASP A 388 -16.67 0.77 38.64
CA ASP A 388 -17.49 -0.25 37.97
C ASP A 388 -17.89 -1.39 38.92
N ALA A 389 -16.96 -1.85 39.76
CA ALA A 389 -17.25 -2.87 40.76
C ALA A 389 -18.28 -2.36 41.79
N ALA A 390 -18.14 -1.11 42.25
CA ALA A 390 -19.09 -0.49 43.18
C ALA A 390 -20.49 -0.35 42.57
N LYS A 391 -20.60 0.12 41.32
CA LYS A 391 -21.87 0.24 40.59
C LYS A 391 -22.54 -1.11 40.37
N MET A 392 -21.76 -2.13 40.00
CA MET A 392 -22.28 -3.48 39.82
C MET A 392 -22.76 -4.05 41.16
N MET A 393 -21.95 -3.91 42.22
CA MET A 393 -22.33 -4.34 43.57
C MET A 393 -23.62 -3.68 44.05
N ALA A 394 -23.79 -2.37 43.85
CA ALA A 394 -25.03 -1.64 44.17
C ALA A 394 -26.26 -2.21 43.43
N LYS A 395 -26.09 -2.54 42.14
CA LYS A 395 -27.15 -3.15 41.31
C LYS A 395 -27.56 -4.54 41.82
N ILE A 396 -26.60 -5.30 42.33
CA ILE A 396 -26.83 -6.65 42.87
C ILE A 396 -27.40 -6.62 44.27
N THR A 397 -26.94 -5.71 45.13
CA THR A 397 -27.52 -5.54 46.48
C THR A 397 -28.98 -5.08 46.40
N ALA A 398 -29.37 -4.37 45.33
CA ALA A 398 -30.76 -4.05 45.06
C ALA A 398 -31.61 -5.28 44.66
N ASP A 399 -30.99 -6.39 44.25
CA ASP A 399 -31.66 -7.67 43.99
C ASP A 399 -31.57 -8.56 45.23
N GLY A 400 -32.66 -8.60 46.01
CA GLY A 400 -32.70 -9.30 47.31
C GLY A 400 -32.26 -10.77 47.27
N LYS A 401 -32.41 -11.48 46.14
CA LYS A 401 -31.92 -12.87 46.00
C LYS A 401 -30.40 -12.93 45.90
N ASN A 402 -29.81 -12.02 45.12
CA ASN A 402 -28.37 -11.97 44.96
C ASN A 402 -27.69 -11.37 46.20
N ALA A 403 -28.34 -10.43 46.89
CA ALA A 403 -27.89 -9.94 48.19
C ALA A 403 -27.74 -11.08 49.22
N GLN A 404 -28.74 -11.98 49.31
CA GLN A 404 -28.67 -13.14 50.21
C GLN A 404 -27.54 -14.12 49.85
N ARG A 405 -27.34 -14.39 48.55
CA ARG A 405 -26.20 -15.20 48.07
C ARG A 405 -24.86 -14.55 48.37
N LEU A 406 -24.78 -13.22 48.30
CA LEU A 406 -23.59 -12.45 48.66
C LEU A 406 -23.27 -12.60 50.15
N CYS A 407 -24.28 -12.55 51.03
CA CYS A 407 -24.14 -12.81 52.48
C CYS A 407 -23.59 -14.23 52.75
N GLN A 408 -23.94 -15.20 51.90
CA GLN A 408 -23.44 -16.58 51.98
C GLN A 408 -22.02 -16.75 51.44
N LYS A 409 -21.36 -15.67 51.00
CA LYS A 409 -20.01 -15.68 50.39
C LYS A 409 -19.94 -16.62 49.18
N ASP A 410 -21.01 -16.65 48.39
CA ASP A 410 -21.04 -17.41 47.14
C ASP A 410 -19.95 -16.90 46.18
N ALA A 411 -18.85 -17.66 46.10
CA ALA A 411 -17.69 -17.30 45.30
C ALA A 411 -17.99 -17.28 43.79
N ALA A 412 -18.94 -18.10 43.33
CA ALA A 412 -19.36 -18.12 41.92
C ALA A 412 -20.11 -16.83 41.60
N LEU A 413 -21.01 -16.40 42.49
CA LEU A 413 -21.66 -15.10 42.35
C LEU A 413 -20.62 -13.97 42.33
N LEU A 414 -19.69 -13.89 43.30
CA LEU A 414 -18.67 -12.84 43.30
C LEU A 414 -17.84 -12.79 42.01
N LEU A 415 -17.51 -13.94 41.44
CA LEU A 415 -16.83 -14.03 40.16
C LEU A 415 -17.69 -13.51 39.01
N ASP A 416 -18.98 -13.89 38.95
CA ASP A 416 -19.92 -13.39 37.94
C ASP A 416 -20.09 -11.87 38.01
N ILE A 417 -20.13 -11.32 39.23
CA ILE A 417 -20.22 -9.87 39.48
C ILE A 417 -18.97 -9.17 38.95
N ALA A 418 -17.79 -9.69 39.30
CA ALA A 418 -16.53 -9.15 38.83
C ALA A 418 -16.47 -9.23 37.29
N GLN A 419 -16.82 -10.36 36.69
CA GLN A 419 -16.87 -10.52 35.24
C GLN A 419 -17.85 -9.55 34.57
N ALA A 420 -19.04 -9.35 35.15
CA ALA A 420 -20.02 -8.43 34.60
C ALA A 420 -19.52 -6.98 34.66
N ALA A 421 -18.94 -6.56 35.79
CA ALA A 421 -18.30 -5.25 35.94
C ALA A 421 -17.16 -5.08 34.91
N PHE A 422 -16.29 -6.08 34.77
CA PHE A 422 -15.19 -6.08 33.81
C PHE A 422 -15.59 -6.27 32.34
N LYS A 423 -16.84 -6.64 32.03
CA LYS A 423 -17.33 -6.75 30.64
C LYS A 423 -18.18 -5.55 30.22
N GLN A 424 -18.88 -4.92 31.16
CA GLN A 424 -19.88 -3.89 30.88
C GLN A 424 -19.48 -2.51 31.39
N GLY A 425 -18.52 -2.44 32.30
CA GLY A 425 -18.04 -1.22 32.93
C GLY A 425 -17.24 -0.30 32.02
N LEU A 426 -16.98 0.93 32.49
CA LEU A 426 -16.13 1.91 31.84
C LEU A 426 -14.68 1.44 31.73
N PHE A 427 -14.13 0.78 32.75
CA PHE A 427 -12.79 0.18 32.73
C PHE A 427 -12.59 -0.71 31.51
N ALA A 428 -13.50 -1.67 31.31
CA ALA A 428 -13.44 -2.62 30.21
C ALA A 428 -13.40 -1.93 28.85
N GLN A 429 -14.24 -0.91 28.72
CA GLN A 429 -14.37 -0.12 27.50
C GLN A 429 -13.12 0.71 27.25
N THR A 430 -12.57 1.36 28.27
CA THR A 430 -11.32 2.12 28.19
C THR A 430 -10.14 1.22 27.81
N VAL A 431 -10.02 0.04 28.42
CA VAL A 431 -8.97 -0.95 28.07
C VAL A 431 -9.11 -1.39 26.61
N TRP A 432 -10.33 -1.71 26.16
CA TRP A 432 -10.58 -2.10 24.78
C TRP A 432 -10.25 -0.96 23.77
N GLN A 433 -10.58 0.29 24.13
CA GLN A 433 -10.20 1.46 23.34
C GLN A 433 -8.68 1.59 23.23
N PHE A 434 -7.94 1.50 24.34
CA PHE A 434 -6.47 1.55 24.30
C PHE A 434 -5.88 0.46 23.43
N HIS A 435 -6.36 -0.78 23.51
CA HIS A 435 -5.88 -1.83 22.64
C HIS A 435 -6.15 -1.53 21.16
N THR A 436 -7.37 -1.09 20.82
CA THR A 436 -7.71 -0.69 19.44
C THR A 436 -6.76 0.40 18.94
N LEU A 437 -6.43 1.36 19.80
CA LEU A 437 -5.46 2.40 19.46
C LEU A 437 -4.05 1.82 19.25
N PHE A 438 -3.58 0.92 20.11
CA PHE A 438 -2.25 0.31 19.94
C PHE A 438 -2.15 -0.52 18.64
N ASP A 439 -3.23 -1.16 18.22
CA ASP A 439 -3.32 -1.83 16.91
C ASP A 439 -3.18 -0.84 15.75
N GLU A 440 -3.96 0.25 15.78
CA GLU A 440 -3.90 1.32 14.77
C GLU A 440 -2.52 1.99 14.73
N MET A 441 -1.87 2.11 15.89
CA MET A 441 -0.52 2.66 16.00
C MET A 441 0.55 1.72 15.49
N THR A 442 0.36 0.42 15.67
CA THR A 442 1.23 -0.58 15.06
C THR A 442 1.11 -0.53 13.53
N MET A 443 -0.09 -0.35 12.99
CA MET A 443 -0.32 -0.11 11.57
C MET A 443 0.41 1.16 11.10
N LEU A 444 0.20 2.28 11.81
CA LEU A 444 0.81 3.57 11.46
C LEU A 444 2.34 3.50 11.48
N ARG A 445 2.91 2.87 12.52
CA ARG A 445 4.36 2.62 12.65
C ARG A 445 4.91 1.83 11.47
N ARG A 446 4.24 0.73 11.10
CA ARG A 446 4.67 -0.13 9.98
C ARG A 446 4.66 0.64 8.67
N ARG A 447 3.60 1.40 8.39
CA ARG A 447 3.51 2.20 7.16
C ARG A 447 4.54 3.33 7.14
N PHE A 448 4.76 4.00 8.26
CA PHE A 448 5.77 5.04 8.38
C PHE A 448 7.20 4.49 8.25
N ALA A 449 7.47 3.28 8.75
CA ALA A 449 8.75 2.61 8.53
C ALA A 449 8.98 2.29 7.04
N ARG A 450 7.93 1.84 6.33
CA ARG A 450 8.00 1.57 4.88
C ARG A 450 8.16 2.83 4.02
N SER A 451 7.65 3.98 4.45
CA SER A 451 7.81 5.22 3.69
C SER A 451 9.20 5.84 3.82
N ARG A 452 9.92 5.57 4.91
CA ARG A 452 11.29 6.04 5.10
C ARG A 452 12.33 5.31 4.26
N SER A 453 12.00 4.15 3.70
CA SER A 453 12.92 3.36 2.86
C SER A 453 12.89 3.73 1.38
N VAL A 454 12.33 4.88 1.01
CA VAL A 454 12.49 5.44 -0.34
C VAL A 454 14.00 5.69 -0.54
N PRO A 455 14.64 5.08 -1.55
CA PRO A 455 16.02 5.40 -1.89
C PRO A 455 16.15 6.90 -2.09
N ASP A 456 17.18 7.47 -1.49
CA ASP A 456 17.63 8.86 -1.58
C ASP A 456 17.23 9.52 -2.91
N GLU A 457 16.65 10.72 -2.83
CA GLU A 457 16.15 11.51 -3.97
C GLU A 457 17.23 11.71 -5.05
N THR A 458 18.49 11.44 -4.75
CA THR A 458 19.59 11.30 -5.73
C THR A 458 19.27 10.37 -6.90
N ALA A 459 18.52 9.28 -6.73
CA ALA A 459 18.15 8.40 -7.85
C ALA A 459 17.09 9.03 -8.77
N LEU A 460 16.16 9.80 -8.21
CA LEU A 460 15.11 10.50 -8.95
C LEU A 460 15.65 11.78 -9.62
N HIS A 461 16.52 12.52 -8.92
CA HIS A 461 17.22 13.67 -9.48
C HIS A 461 18.29 13.28 -10.51
N ALA A 462 18.95 12.13 -10.39
CA ALA A 462 19.82 11.60 -11.44
C ALA A 462 19.02 11.21 -12.69
N ALA A 463 17.80 10.70 -12.52
CA ALA A 463 16.87 10.48 -13.63
C ALA A 463 16.43 11.83 -14.22
N GLU A 464 15.98 12.81 -13.44
CA GLU A 464 15.57 14.12 -13.96
C GLU A 464 16.73 14.90 -14.63
N ALA A 465 17.96 14.79 -14.10
CA ALA A 465 19.16 15.39 -14.70
C ALA A 465 19.56 14.72 -16.02
N ALA A 466 19.36 13.40 -16.15
CA ALA A 466 19.53 12.68 -17.41
C ALA A 466 18.46 13.01 -18.46
N TRP A 467 17.38 13.71 -18.07
CA TRP A 467 16.26 14.08 -18.92
C TRP A 467 16.26 15.57 -19.28
N GLY A 468 17.20 16.35 -18.75
CA GLY A 468 17.34 17.80 -18.94
C GLY A 468 18.42 18.25 -19.94
N THR A 469 19.00 17.34 -20.71
CA THR A 469 19.92 17.58 -21.83
C THR A 469 19.52 16.70 -23.00
#